data_AF-A0A662GCS1-F1
#
_entry.id   AF-A0A662GCS1-F1
#
_cell.length_a   1.000
_cell.length_b   1.000
_cell.length_c   1.000
_cell.angle_alpha   90.00
_cell.angle_beta   90.00
_cell.angle_gamma   90.00
#
_symmetry.space_group_name_H-M   'P 1'
#
loop_
_entity.id
_entity.type
_entity.pdbx_description
1 polymer ?
#
loop_
_entity_poly.entity_id
_entity_poly.type
_entity_poly.pdbx_seq_one_letter_code
_entity_poly.pdbx_strand_id
1 'polypeptide(L)'
;MRKIPYSIIKVEGSLYERGYTYGSLIKESLKHMLQKEFYKRWEEKKEEMYLFGYKCLEVIKNCLPKTIEFIQGLSEGSGLSPEEIVMIQCHEEFVHGVELNNHCSAIAVAPSETVDGNTYVGQNWDWITSMNKYKLLLYQKTKDNLGILTYAFGGLWSAAGMNSAGIALTWTSGYKPRKPGEKKDLGKANIGVPTYALIAEVLEQRDFKSAIDLIMKVKNAGWFVFVLASADGEIVKIEGCPYLKVITYPKSFIVAAHGVFQTDKIRSFLE
;
A
#
# COMPACT_ATOMS: atom_id res chain seq x y z
N MET A 1 12.67 23.78 6.22
CA MET A 1 12.07 22.88 5.21
C MET A 1 11.03 23.64 4.40
N ARG A 2 11.11 23.64 3.07
CA ARG A 2 10.07 24.24 2.21
C ARG A 2 8.82 23.35 2.24
N LYS A 3 7.69 23.87 2.70
CA LYS A 3 6.42 23.12 2.68
C LYS A 3 6.04 22.88 1.21
N ILE A 4 6.02 21.62 0.79
CA ILE A 4 5.51 21.24 -0.53
C ILE A 4 3.99 21.11 -0.40
N PRO A 5 3.19 21.89 -1.15
CA PRO A 5 1.72 21.83 -1.07
C PRO A 5 1.20 20.42 -1.38
N TYR A 6 0.08 20.05 -0.76
CA TYR A 6 -0.65 18.81 -1.01
C TYR A 6 -2.14 19.11 -1.05
N SER A 7 -2.91 18.26 -1.74
CA SER A 7 -4.36 18.35 -1.78
C SER A 7 -4.99 17.42 -0.75
N ILE A 8 -6.14 17.82 -0.18
CA ILE A 8 -6.98 16.94 0.62
C ILE A 8 -8.23 16.66 -0.19
N ILE A 9 -8.44 15.40 -0.55
CA ILE A 9 -9.65 14.94 -1.22
C ILE A 9 -10.55 14.28 -0.19
N LYS A 10 -11.81 14.68 -0.17
CA LYS A 10 -12.83 14.10 0.71
C LYS A 10 -13.85 13.37 -0.15
N VAL A 11 -14.12 12.12 0.17
CA VAL A 11 -15.16 11.30 -0.47
C VAL A 11 -16.01 10.64 0.59
N GLU A 12 -17.30 10.46 0.28
CA GLU A 12 -18.26 9.86 1.20
C GLU A 12 -19.19 8.92 0.45
N GLY A 13 -19.68 7.89 1.15
CA GLY A 13 -20.72 7.00 0.63
C GLY A 13 -20.31 5.55 0.54
N SER A 14 -20.93 4.83 -0.40
CA SER A 14 -20.64 3.43 -0.71
C SER A 14 -19.24 3.30 -1.32
N LEU A 15 -18.76 2.07 -1.47
CA LEU A 15 -17.50 1.80 -2.16
C LEU A 15 -17.52 2.39 -3.57
N TYR A 16 -18.59 2.15 -4.34
CA TYR A 16 -18.76 2.73 -5.67
C TYR A 16 -18.81 4.27 -5.66
N GLU A 17 -19.62 4.89 -4.79
CA GLU A 17 -19.76 6.35 -4.72
C GLU A 17 -18.42 7.04 -4.37
N ARG A 18 -17.68 6.46 -3.42
CA ARG A 18 -16.34 6.94 -3.05
C ARG A 18 -15.34 6.75 -4.20
N GLY A 19 -15.35 5.57 -4.85
CA GLY A 19 -14.49 5.28 -5.99
C GLY A 19 -14.74 6.24 -7.15
N TYR A 20 -16.01 6.45 -7.52
CA TYR A 20 -16.42 7.37 -8.58
C TYR A 20 -15.96 8.79 -8.31
N THR A 21 -16.30 9.31 -7.13
CA THR A 21 -15.93 10.68 -6.74
C THR A 21 -14.41 10.85 -6.72
N TYR A 22 -13.68 9.88 -6.16
CA TYR A 22 -12.22 9.93 -6.14
C TYR A 22 -11.67 9.94 -7.56
N GLY A 23 -12.09 8.99 -8.41
CA GLY A 23 -11.66 8.88 -9.80
C GLY A 23 -11.91 10.11 -10.64
N SER A 24 -13.08 10.75 -10.47
CA SER A 24 -13.39 12.00 -11.16
C SER A 24 -12.48 13.15 -10.73
N LEU A 25 -12.17 13.26 -9.43
CA LEU A 25 -11.31 14.32 -8.91
C LEU A 25 -9.83 14.14 -9.27
N ILE A 26 -9.37 12.90 -9.45
CA ILE A 26 -7.96 12.61 -9.75
C ILE A 26 -7.70 12.08 -11.17
N LYS A 27 -8.68 12.18 -12.07
CA LYS A 27 -8.62 11.68 -13.45
C LYS A 27 -7.33 12.04 -14.19
N GLU A 28 -6.92 13.30 -14.14
CA GLU A 28 -5.72 13.76 -14.84
C GLU A 28 -4.43 13.25 -14.16
N SER A 29 -4.45 13.05 -12.84
CA SER A 29 -3.34 12.40 -12.13
C SER A 29 -3.21 10.93 -12.53
N LEU A 30 -4.34 10.18 -12.57
CA LEU A 30 -4.38 8.78 -12.97
C LEU A 30 -3.82 8.58 -14.38
N LYS A 31 -4.30 9.37 -15.34
CA LYS A 31 -3.79 9.34 -16.72
C LYS A 31 -2.30 9.65 -16.77
N HIS A 32 -1.82 10.64 -16.01
CA HIS A 32 -0.40 10.96 -15.99
C HIS A 32 0.45 9.84 -15.39
N MET A 33 0.01 9.25 -14.28
CA MET A 33 0.68 8.10 -13.66
C MET A 33 0.74 6.93 -14.62
N LEU A 34 -0.38 6.57 -15.25
CA LEU A 34 -0.45 5.52 -16.25
C LEU A 34 0.51 5.77 -17.41
N GLN A 35 0.48 6.97 -18.00
CA GLN A 35 1.35 7.31 -19.12
C GLN A 35 2.82 7.31 -18.74
N LYS A 36 3.19 7.89 -17.60
CA LYS A 36 4.59 8.10 -17.23
C LYS A 36 5.23 6.89 -16.56
N GLU A 37 4.56 6.31 -15.57
CA GLU A 37 5.14 5.24 -14.73
C GLU A 37 4.94 3.85 -15.34
N PHE A 38 3.98 3.70 -16.27
CA PHE A 38 3.71 2.43 -16.95
C PHE A 38 4.08 2.52 -18.44
N TYR A 39 3.30 3.24 -19.24
CA TYR A 39 3.42 3.15 -20.70
C TYR A 39 4.74 3.68 -21.27
N LYS A 40 5.24 4.82 -20.80
CA LYS A 40 6.54 5.34 -21.27
C LYS A 40 7.74 4.64 -20.64
N ARG A 41 7.63 4.26 -19.37
CA ARG A 41 8.74 3.62 -18.64
C ARG A 41 8.98 2.17 -19.06
N TRP A 42 7.91 1.49 -19.46
CA TRP A 42 7.88 0.07 -19.78
C TRP A 42 7.20 -0.16 -21.13
N GLU A 43 7.52 0.68 -22.12
CA GLU A 43 6.88 0.68 -23.44
C GLU A 43 6.86 -0.72 -24.08
N GLU A 44 7.99 -1.43 -24.01
CA GLU A 44 8.16 -2.78 -24.53
C GLU A 44 7.37 -3.86 -23.77
N LYS A 45 6.90 -3.57 -22.54
CA LYS A 45 6.20 -4.52 -21.65
C LYS A 45 4.76 -4.11 -21.35
N LYS A 46 4.21 -3.16 -22.11
CA LYS A 46 2.86 -2.61 -21.87
C LYS A 46 1.79 -3.70 -21.81
N GLU A 47 1.81 -4.64 -22.74
CA GLU A 47 0.83 -5.74 -22.80
C GLU A 47 0.98 -6.70 -21.62
N GLU A 48 2.22 -7.02 -21.23
CA GLU A 48 2.50 -7.89 -20.08
C GLU A 48 1.97 -7.27 -18.78
N MET A 49 2.20 -5.97 -18.57
CA MET A 49 1.71 -5.27 -17.39
C MET A 49 0.19 -5.19 -17.36
N TYR A 50 -0.44 -4.91 -18.50
CA TYR A 50 -1.90 -4.89 -18.61
C TYR A 50 -2.48 -6.28 -18.28
N LEU A 51 -1.91 -7.35 -18.86
CA LEU A 51 -2.34 -8.72 -18.58
C LEU A 51 -2.12 -9.11 -17.11
N PHE A 52 -1.05 -8.64 -16.48
CA PHE A 52 -0.81 -8.84 -15.06
C PHE A 52 -1.85 -8.11 -14.22
N GLY A 53 -2.19 -6.85 -14.54
CA GLY A 53 -3.26 -6.08 -13.91
C GLY A 53 -4.62 -6.78 -14.02
N TYR A 54 -4.97 -7.26 -15.22
CA TYR A 54 -6.17 -8.08 -15.45
C TYR A 54 -6.20 -9.34 -14.57
N LYS A 55 -5.11 -10.10 -14.51
CA LYS A 55 -5.03 -11.31 -13.67
C LYS A 55 -5.11 -10.99 -12.17
N CYS A 56 -4.56 -9.85 -11.73
CA CYS A 56 -4.69 -9.39 -10.35
C CYS A 56 -6.14 -8.97 -10.05
N LEU A 57 -6.83 -8.31 -10.99
CA LEU A 57 -8.25 -7.99 -10.87
C LEU A 57 -9.09 -9.25 -10.66
N GLU A 58 -8.80 -10.34 -11.38
CA GLU A 58 -9.47 -11.63 -11.15
C GLU A 58 -9.23 -12.20 -9.75
N VAL A 59 -8.02 -12.04 -9.19
CA VAL A 59 -7.78 -12.43 -7.79
C VAL A 59 -8.58 -11.56 -6.82
N ILE A 60 -8.64 -10.24 -7.05
CA ILE A 60 -9.43 -9.32 -6.21
C ILE A 60 -10.91 -9.72 -6.26
N LYS A 61 -11.48 -10.00 -7.44
CA LYS A 61 -12.88 -10.44 -7.58
C LYS A 61 -13.21 -11.65 -6.70
N ASN A 62 -12.28 -12.60 -6.61
CA ASN A 62 -12.48 -13.84 -5.86
C ASN A 62 -12.23 -13.69 -4.36
N CYS A 63 -11.16 -12.99 -3.97
CA CYS A 63 -10.74 -12.92 -2.57
C CYS A 63 -11.35 -11.73 -1.81
N LEU A 64 -11.69 -10.65 -2.53
CA LEU A 64 -12.13 -9.36 -2.00
C LEU A 64 -13.29 -8.81 -2.87
N PRO A 65 -14.43 -9.52 -2.97
CA PRO A 65 -15.48 -9.18 -3.94
C PRO A 65 -16.08 -7.78 -3.75
N LYS A 66 -16.13 -7.27 -2.51
CA LYS A 66 -16.66 -5.93 -2.22
C LYS A 66 -15.79 -4.83 -2.85
N THR A 67 -14.48 -5.00 -2.87
CA THR A 67 -13.48 -4.09 -3.46
C THR A 67 -13.77 -3.74 -4.91
N ILE A 68 -14.45 -4.64 -5.64
CA ILE A 68 -14.82 -4.44 -7.04
C ILE A 68 -15.73 -3.24 -7.21
N GLU A 69 -16.60 -2.93 -6.25
CA GLU A 69 -17.45 -1.73 -6.31
C GLU A 69 -16.60 -0.45 -6.35
N PHE A 70 -15.55 -0.36 -5.52
CA PHE A 70 -14.67 0.79 -5.51
C PHE A 70 -13.86 0.88 -6.82
N ILE A 71 -13.35 -0.25 -7.32
CA ILE A 71 -12.62 -0.30 -8.59
C ILE A 71 -13.53 0.14 -9.74
N GLN A 72 -14.79 -0.30 -9.76
CA GLN A 72 -15.76 0.09 -10.78
C GLN A 72 -16.06 1.59 -10.72
N GLY A 73 -16.32 2.13 -9.52
CA GLY A 73 -16.49 3.57 -9.36
C GLY A 73 -15.26 4.34 -9.84
N LEU A 74 -14.07 3.94 -9.40
CA LEU A 74 -12.80 4.58 -9.76
C LEU A 74 -12.55 4.54 -11.28
N SER A 75 -12.86 3.42 -11.92
CA SER A 75 -12.82 3.24 -13.37
C SER A 75 -13.76 4.21 -14.08
N GLU A 76 -15.05 4.24 -13.73
CA GLU A 76 -16.03 5.10 -14.37
C GLU A 76 -15.75 6.59 -14.14
N GLY A 77 -15.38 6.97 -12.91
CA GLY A 77 -15.08 8.35 -12.56
C GLY A 77 -13.85 8.89 -13.30
N SER A 78 -12.84 8.04 -13.52
CA SER A 78 -11.60 8.42 -14.23
C SER A 78 -11.69 8.23 -15.76
N GLY A 79 -12.55 7.33 -16.23
CA GLY A 79 -12.61 6.89 -17.62
C GLY A 79 -11.48 5.94 -18.03
N LEU A 80 -10.78 5.33 -17.07
CA LEU A 80 -9.81 4.24 -17.31
C LEU A 80 -10.49 2.88 -17.15
N SER A 81 -9.95 1.83 -17.76
CA SER A 81 -10.52 0.48 -17.56
C SER A 81 -10.24 -0.06 -16.15
N PRO A 82 -11.04 -1.00 -15.62
CA PRO A 82 -10.76 -1.65 -14.34
C PRO A 82 -9.36 -2.30 -14.29
N GLU A 83 -8.89 -2.86 -15.40
CA GLU A 83 -7.56 -3.45 -15.53
C GLU A 83 -6.46 -2.39 -15.43
N GLU A 84 -6.65 -1.23 -16.05
CA GLU A 84 -5.71 -0.11 -15.92
C GLU A 84 -5.69 0.42 -14.48
N ILE A 85 -6.84 0.49 -13.81
CA ILE A 85 -6.93 0.87 -12.40
C ILE A 85 -6.15 -0.11 -11.51
N VAL A 86 -6.34 -1.42 -11.69
CA VAL A 86 -5.60 -2.44 -10.93
C VAL A 86 -4.12 -2.43 -11.30
N MET A 87 -3.78 -2.26 -12.58
CA MET A 87 -2.39 -2.12 -13.02
C MET A 87 -1.71 -0.93 -12.34
N ILE A 88 -2.39 0.21 -12.17
CA ILE A 88 -1.89 1.34 -11.38
C ILE A 88 -1.65 0.94 -9.92
N GLN A 89 -2.54 0.15 -9.30
CA GLN A 89 -2.31 -0.35 -7.94
C GLN A 89 -1.14 -1.34 -7.85
N CYS A 90 -0.71 -1.92 -8.98
CA CYS A 90 0.50 -2.74 -9.06
C CYS A 90 1.80 -1.91 -9.18
N HIS A 91 1.75 -0.60 -8.92
CA HIS A 91 2.93 0.29 -9.04
C HIS A 91 4.11 -0.21 -8.18
N GLU A 92 3.84 -0.76 -7.00
CA GLU A 92 4.88 -1.35 -6.15
C GLU A 92 5.48 -2.59 -6.82
N GLU A 93 4.62 -3.46 -7.35
CA GLU A 93 4.99 -4.73 -7.98
C GLU A 93 5.81 -4.55 -9.28
N PHE A 94 5.67 -3.42 -9.98
CA PHE A 94 6.41 -3.16 -11.21
C PHE A 94 7.55 -2.16 -11.06
N VAL A 95 7.31 -1.03 -10.39
CA VAL A 95 8.16 0.16 -10.48
C VAL A 95 9.16 0.26 -9.33
N HIS A 96 8.83 -0.32 -8.17
CA HIS A 96 9.77 -0.43 -7.05
C HIS A 96 10.95 -1.40 -7.34
N GLY A 97 10.88 -2.05 -8.51
CA GLY A 97 11.92 -2.80 -9.20
C GLY A 97 13.08 -1.98 -9.79
N VAL A 98 13.10 -0.65 -9.64
CA VAL A 98 14.16 0.20 -10.20
C VAL A 98 15.05 0.76 -9.08
N GLU A 99 16.38 0.69 -9.28
CA GLU A 99 17.39 1.19 -8.32
C GLU A 99 17.15 2.67 -7.96
N LEU A 100 16.37 2.90 -6.92
CA LEU A 100 16.31 4.16 -6.21
C LEU A 100 17.17 4.02 -4.96
N ASN A 101 18.17 4.88 -4.83
CA ASN A 101 19.10 4.93 -3.69
C ASN A 101 18.47 5.44 -2.38
N ASN A 102 17.14 5.61 -2.34
CA ASN A 102 16.42 6.16 -1.19
C ASN A 102 15.45 5.11 -0.65
N HIS A 103 15.30 5.09 0.67
CA HIS A 103 14.69 3.96 1.35
C HIS A 103 13.69 4.43 2.42
N CYS A 104 12.43 4.09 2.20
CA CYS A 104 11.38 4.22 3.20
C CYS A 104 11.82 3.52 4.51
N SER A 105 11.40 4.12 5.61
CA SER A 105 11.52 3.62 6.98
C SER A 105 10.20 3.82 7.69
N ALA A 106 9.74 2.78 8.39
CA ALA A 106 8.53 2.77 9.18
C ALA A 106 8.86 2.41 10.63
N ILE A 107 8.22 3.10 11.58
CA ILE A 107 8.40 2.93 13.01
C ILE A 107 7.04 2.79 13.70
N ALA A 108 6.99 1.93 14.71
CA ALA A 108 5.94 1.95 15.72
C ALA A 108 6.56 1.87 17.11
N VAL A 109 5.98 2.58 18.08
CA VAL A 109 6.43 2.61 19.48
C VAL A 109 5.22 2.36 20.37
N ALA A 110 5.29 1.33 21.20
CA ALA A 110 4.23 0.94 22.12
C ALA A 110 4.11 1.92 23.30
N PRO A 111 2.94 1.98 23.96
CA PRO A 111 2.70 2.83 25.13
C PRO A 111 3.75 2.70 26.26
N SER A 112 4.33 1.51 26.45
CA SER A 112 5.31 1.27 27.51
C SER A 112 6.64 2.01 27.30
N GLU A 113 6.90 2.47 26.08
CA GLU A 113 8.14 3.16 25.69
C GLU A 113 7.93 4.67 25.49
N THR A 114 6.73 5.19 25.79
CA THR A 114 6.35 6.59 25.52
C THR A 114 5.99 7.29 26.83
N VAL A 115 6.41 8.55 26.96
CA VAL A 115 6.24 9.31 28.21
C VAL A 115 4.76 9.60 28.51
N ASP A 116 3.95 9.72 27.47
CA ASP A 116 2.52 10.01 27.55
C ASP A 116 1.63 8.76 27.48
N GLY A 117 2.22 7.56 27.40
CA GLY A 117 1.49 6.30 27.29
C GLY A 117 0.70 6.14 25.98
N ASN A 118 0.99 6.95 24.95
CA ASN A 118 0.36 6.84 23.64
C ASN A 118 1.13 5.91 22.71
N THR A 119 0.44 5.37 21.71
CA THR A 119 1.06 4.62 20.62
C THR A 119 1.48 5.56 19.51
N TYR A 120 2.74 5.48 19.09
CA TYR A 120 3.23 6.26 17.95
C TYR A 120 3.50 5.35 16.76
N VAL A 121 3.10 5.81 15.58
CA VAL A 121 3.39 5.16 14.30
C VAL A 121 3.76 6.24 13.29
N GLY A 122 4.78 5.98 12.49
CA GLY A 122 5.30 6.98 11.57
C GLY A 122 6.14 6.38 10.46
N GLN A 123 6.27 7.14 9.38
CA GLN A 123 7.03 6.72 8.22
C GLN A 123 7.56 7.92 7.42
N ASN A 124 8.75 7.77 6.81
CA ASN A 124 9.13 8.53 5.63
C ASN A 124 8.78 7.76 4.35
N TRP A 125 8.34 8.50 3.33
CA TRP A 125 8.05 7.95 2.01
C TRP A 125 9.03 8.47 0.97
N ASP A 126 9.95 7.61 0.56
CA ASP A 126 11.03 7.97 -0.34
C ASP A 126 10.68 7.52 -1.76
N TRP A 127 10.33 8.47 -2.62
CA TRP A 127 10.04 8.22 -4.03
C TRP A 127 10.55 9.35 -4.94
N ILE A 128 10.40 9.19 -6.26
CA ILE A 128 10.83 10.16 -7.26
C ILE A 128 10.08 11.49 -7.04
N THR A 129 10.83 12.59 -6.91
CA THR A 129 10.28 13.92 -6.59
C THR A 129 9.45 14.54 -7.72
N SER A 130 9.67 14.14 -8.98
CA SER A 130 8.90 14.59 -10.15
C SER A 130 7.40 14.30 -10.04
N MET A 131 7.07 13.43 -9.10
CA MET A 131 5.77 12.88 -8.83
C MET A 131 5.09 13.67 -7.69
N ASN A 132 5.84 14.42 -6.86
CA ASN A 132 5.35 15.19 -5.69
C ASN A 132 4.13 16.10 -5.94
N LYS A 133 3.92 16.59 -7.17
CA LYS A 133 2.73 17.40 -7.51
C LYS A 133 1.40 16.63 -7.43
N TYR A 134 1.45 15.30 -7.37
CA TYR A 134 0.28 14.43 -7.28
C TYR A 134 0.12 13.75 -5.91
N LYS A 135 0.88 14.20 -4.91
CA LYS A 135 0.71 13.73 -3.55
C LYS A 135 -0.57 14.33 -2.96
N LEU A 136 -1.33 13.51 -2.23
CA LEU A 136 -2.58 13.93 -1.64
C LEU A 136 -2.85 13.19 -0.34
N LEU A 137 -3.75 13.77 0.47
CA LEU A 137 -4.45 13.05 1.51
C LEU A 137 -5.84 12.70 1.00
N LEU A 138 -6.23 11.44 1.10
CA LEU A 138 -7.57 10.97 0.83
C LEU A 138 -8.27 10.72 2.16
N TYR A 139 -9.29 11.51 2.44
CA TYR A 139 -10.22 11.27 3.54
C TYR A 139 -11.49 10.61 2.99
N GLN A 140 -11.76 9.40 3.44
CA GLN A 140 -12.94 8.63 3.08
C GLN A 140 -13.86 8.54 4.27
N LYS A 141 -15.16 8.75 4.05
CA LYS A 141 -16.20 8.50 5.05
C LYS A 141 -17.18 7.45 4.52
N THR A 142 -17.27 6.32 5.19
CA THR A 142 -18.16 5.23 4.76
C THR A 142 -19.62 5.52 5.16
N LYS A 143 -20.60 4.81 4.56
CA LYS A 143 -22.03 4.94 4.94
C LYS A 143 -22.29 4.64 6.42
N ASP A 144 -21.48 3.78 7.03
CA ASP A 144 -21.50 3.41 8.44
C ASP A 144 -20.49 4.21 9.28
N ASN A 145 -20.10 5.40 8.80
CA ASN A 145 -19.30 6.42 9.52
C ASN A 145 -17.87 6.00 9.94
N LEU A 146 -17.24 5.04 9.27
CA LEU A 146 -15.78 4.86 9.38
C LEU A 146 -15.10 6.02 8.64
N GLY A 147 -14.28 6.78 9.36
CA GLY A 147 -13.38 7.77 8.76
C GLY A 147 -12.04 7.12 8.46
N ILE A 148 -11.55 7.22 7.23
CA ILE A 148 -10.26 6.66 6.82
C ILE A 148 -9.44 7.80 6.23
N LEU A 149 -8.25 8.05 6.79
CA LEU A 149 -7.33 9.07 6.30
C LEU A 149 -6.06 8.41 5.79
N THR A 150 -5.77 8.57 4.51
CA THR A 150 -4.60 7.95 3.88
C THR A 150 -3.77 9.00 3.16
N TYR A 151 -2.45 8.87 3.26
CA TYR A 151 -1.55 9.39 2.25
C TYR A 151 -1.70 8.54 1.00
N ALA A 152 -1.86 9.20 -0.14
CA ALA A 152 -1.90 8.55 -1.43
C ALA A 152 -1.07 9.35 -2.44
N PHE A 153 -0.66 8.66 -3.49
CA PHE A 153 0.24 9.20 -4.47
C PHE A 153 -0.32 8.94 -5.87
N GLY A 154 -0.57 9.99 -6.65
CA GLY A 154 -0.62 9.92 -8.11
C GLY A 154 -1.72 9.08 -8.77
N GLY A 155 -2.64 8.46 -8.04
CA GLY A 155 -3.57 7.46 -8.59
C GLY A 155 -3.72 6.21 -7.73
N LEU A 156 -2.81 6.03 -6.78
CA LEU A 156 -2.88 4.95 -5.80
C LEU A 156 -4.08 5.15 -4.87
N TRP A 157 -4.68 4.05 -4.48
CA TRP A 157 -5.85 4.05 -3.60
C TRP A 157 -5.47 4.43 -2.18
N SER A 158 -4.49 3.72 -1.60
CA SER A 158 -3.98 4.00 -0.27
C SER A 158 -2.51 3.59 -0.18
N ALA A 159 -1.64 4.50 0.25
CA ALA A 159 -0.23 4.18 0.49
C ALA A 159 0.03 3.91 1.97
N ALA A 160 -0.33 4.81 2.87
CA ALA A 160 -0.21 4.61 4.32
C ALA A 160 -1.26 5.47 5.02
N GLY A 161 -1.70 5.11 6.21
CA GLY A 161 -2.76 5.89 6.86
C GLY A 161 -3.28 5.30 8.14
N MET A 162 -4.45 5.80 8.53
CA MET A 162 -5.18 5.39 9.73
C MET A 162 -6.68 5.51 9.53
N ASN A 163 -7.46 4.88 10.41
CA ASN A 163 -8.90 5.01 10.44
C ASN A 163 -9.45 5.35 11.84
N SER A 164 -10.72 5.72 11.89
CA SER A 164 -11.42 6.11 13.12
C SER A 164 -11.78 4.93 14.02
N ALA A 165 -11.50 3.69 13.62
CA ALA A 165 -11.55 2.52 14.49
C ALA A 165 -10.22 2.30 15.23
N GLY A 166 -9.25 3.20 15.06
CA GLY A 166 -7.98 3.15 15.77
C GLY A 166 -6.92 2.27 15.09
N ILE A 167 -7.08 1.90 13.82
CA ILE A 167 -6.09 1.12 13.07
C ILE A 167 -5.21 2.07 12.26
N ALA A 168 -3.89 1.89 12.35
CA ALA A 168 -2.93 2.57 11.50
C ALA A 168 -2.00 1.56 10.80
N LEU A 169 -1.60 1.89 9.57
CA LEU A 169 -0.66 1.11 8.78
C LEU A 169 0.35 2.03 8.10
N THR A 170 1.62 1.73 8.37
CA THR A 170 2.79 2.24 7.63
C THR A 170 3.60 1.05 7.12
N TRP A 171 4.50 1.25 6.17
CA TRP A 171 5.23 0.13 5.60
C TRP A 171 6.47 0.51 4.82
N THR A 172 7.33 -0.47 4.54
CA THR A 172 8.36 -0.34 3.52
C THR A 172 8.21 -1.49 2.53
N SER A 173 8.71 -1.34 1.31
CA SER A 173 8.90 -2.47 0.39
C SER A 173 9.68 -3.60 1.06
N GLY A 174 9.58 -4.82 0.55
CA GLY A 174 10.44 -5.94 0.95
C GLY A 174 11.32 -6.38 -0.21
N TYR A 175 12.55 -6.81 0.07
CA TYR A 175 13.47 -7.33 -0.96
C TYR A 175 14.09 -8.65 -0.49
N LYS A 176 14.68 -9.40 -1.43
CA LYS A 176 15.42 -10.58 -1.02
C LYS A 176 16.60 -10.19 -0.13
N PRO A 177 16.90 -10.99 0.92
CA PRO A 177 18.14 -10.87 1.65
C PRO A 177 19.33 -10.89 0.68
N ARG A 178 20.33 -10.06 0.94
CA ARG A 178 21.57 -10.02 0.14
C ARG A 178 22.78 -10.05 1.04
N LYS A 179 23.86 -10.65 0.56
CA LYS A 179 25.17 -10.59 1.22
C LYS A 179 25.88 -9.28 0.89
N PRO A 180 26.82 -8.81 1.73
CA PRO A 180 27.68 -7.68 1.39
C PRO A 180 28.34 -7.89 0.02
N GLY A 181 28.20 -6.90 -0.87
CA GLY A 181 28.75 -6.95 -2.24
C GLY A 181 27.78 -7.48 -3.31
N GLU A 182 26.65 -8.09 -2.95
CA GLU A 182 25.65 -8.53 -3.91
C GLU A 182 24.76 -7.36 -4.38
N LYS A 183 24.36 -7.43 -5.66
CA LYS A 183 23.34 -6.54 -6.22
C LYS A 183 22.00 -6.78 -5.52
N LYS A 184 21.18 -5.74 -5.44
CA LYS A 184 19.85 -5.81 -4.84
C LYS A 184 18.96 -6.69 -5.73
N ASP A 185 18.49 -7.82 -5.20
CA ASP A 185 17.41 -8.62 -5.81
C ASP A 185 16.08 -8.19 -5.19
N LEU A 186 15.24 -7.58 -6.03
CA LEU A 186 14.00 -6.94 -5.63
C LEU A 186 12.87 -7.95 -5.41
N GLY A 187 13.14 -9.24 -5.66
CA GLY A 187 12.13 -10.26 -5.70
C GLY A 187 11.29 -10.17 -6.98
N LYS A 188 10.46 -11.18 -7.19
CA LYS A 188 9.49 -11.23 -8.29
C LYS A 188 8.09 -11.10 -7.73
N ALA A 189 7.30 -10.17 -8.27
CA ALA A 189 5.88 -10.10 -7.99
C ALA A 189 5.14 -11.30 -8.62
N ASN A 190 4.06 -11.73 -7.99
CA ASN A 190 3.17 -12.76 -8.52
C ASN A 190 1.75 -12.24 -8.69
N ILE A 191 0.94 -12.98 -9.45
CA ILE A 191 -0.49 -12.71 -9.53
C ILE A 191 -1.13 -12.86 -8.14
N GLY A 192 -1.68 -11.75 -7.64
CA GLY A 192 -2.24 -11.62 -6.30
C GLY A 192 -2.94 -10.26 -6.13
N VAL A 193 -3.30 -9.93 -4.90
CA VAL A 193 -3.82 -8.61 -4.53
C VAL A 193 -2.63 -7.62 -4.46
N PRO A 194 -2.67 -6.51 -5.22
CA PRO A 194 -1.61 -5.50 -5.21
C PRO A 194 -1.46 -4.84 -3.83
N THR A 195 -0.23 -4.44 -3.50
CA THR A 195 0.12 -3.94 -2.16
C THR A 195 -0.75 -2.73 -1.75
N TYR A 196 -0.94 -1.76 -2.64
CA TYR A 196 -1.76 -0.56 -2.35
C TYR A 196 -3.25 -0.87 -2.21
N ALA A 197 -3.77 -1.88 -2.92
CA ALA A 197 -5.14 -2.34 -2.75
C ALA A 197 -5.33 -3.09 -1.43
N LEU A 198 -4.37 -3.93 -1.05
CA LEU A 198 -4.38 -4.63 0.25
C LEU A 198 -4.36 -3.63 1.41
N ILE A 199 -3.56 -2.57 1.32
CA ILE A 199 -3.51 -1.52 2.35
C ILE A 199 -4.85 -0.80 2.49
N ALA A 200 -5.52 -0.48 1.37
CA ALA A 200 -6.84 0.13 1.41
C ALA A 200 -7.86 -0.75 2.13
N GLU A 201 -7.88 -2.05 1.83
CA GLU A 201 -8.78 -3.02 2.47
C GLU A 201 -8.48 -3.23 3.96
N VAL A 202 -7.20 -3.18 4.35
CA VAL A 202 -6.78 -3.22 5.75
C VAL A 202 -7.29 -2.00 6.51
N LEU A 203 -7.14 -0.80 5.94
CA LEU A 203 -7.59 0.44 6.56
C LEU A 203 -9.12 0.61 6.54
N GLU A 204 -9.85 -0.25 5.83
CA GLU A 204 -11.31 -0.33 5.89
C GLU A 204 -11.81 -1.32 6.98
N GLN A 205 -10.90 -2.06 7.64
CA GLN A 205 -11.27 -2.91 8.78
C GLN A 205 -11.60 -2.08 10.02
N ARG A 206 -12.47 -2.62 10.88
CA ARG A 206 -12.90 -1.98 12.13
C ARG A 206 -12.30 -2.62 13.38
N ASP A 207 -11.61 -3.74 13.19
CA ASP A 207 -11.02 -4.54 14.26
C ASP A 207 -9.58 -4.87 13.88
N PHE A 208 -8.66 -4.69 14.82
CA PHE A 208 -7.23 -4.81 14.58
C PHE A 208 -6.85 -6.25 14.22
N LYS A 209 -7.48 -7.23 14.86
CA LYS A 209 -7.29 -8.64 14.54
C LYS A 209 -7.78 -8.96 13.13
N SER A 210 -8.93 -8.41 12.72
CA SER A 210 -9.46 -8.57 11.35
C SER A 210 -8.53 -7.96 10.29
N ALA A 211 -7.90 -6.82 10.57
CA ALA A 211 -6.84 -6.25 9.73
C ALA A 211 -5.65 -7.19 9.56
N ILE A 212 -5.18 -7.81 10.65
CA ILE A 212 -4.09 -8.79 10.63
C ILE A 212 -4.50 -10.05 9.86
N ASP A 213 -5.67 -10.62 10.16
CA ASP A 213 -6.19 -11.83 9.54
C ASP A 213 -6.35 -11.65 8.02
N LEU A 214 -6.82 -10.48 7.59
CA LEU A 214 -6.91 -10.12 6.18
C LEU A 214 -5.55 -10.20 5.48
N ILE A 215 -4.52 -9.56 6.05
CA ILE A 215 -3.15 -9.58 5.49
C ILE A 215 -2.64 -11.01 5.39
N MET A 216 -2.83 -11.81 6.44
CA MET A 216 -2.33 -13.18 6.49
C MET A 216 -3.04 -14.09 5.48
N LYS A 217 -4.35 -13.93 5.30
CA LYS A 217 -5.18 -14.76 4.42
C LYS A 217 -5.02 -14.42 2.93
N VAL A 218 -4.90 -13.14 2.59
CA VAL A 218 -4.91 -12.70 1.19
C VAL A 218 -3.64 -13.14 0.46
N LYS A 219 -3.79 -13.65 -0.77
CA LYS A 219 -2.66 -13.88 -1.67
C LYS A 219 -2.15 -12.53 -2.22
N ASN A 220 -1.11 -11.97 -1.63
CA ASN A 220 -0.49 -10.71 -2.04
C ASN A 220 0.35 -10.88 -3.31
N ALA A 221 0.41 -9.82 -4.12
CA ALA A 221 1.22 -9.76 -5.32
C ALA A 221 2.66 -9.32 -5.05
N GLY A 222 2.85 -8.36 -4.15
CA GLY A 222 4.12 -7.70 -3.88
C GLY A 222 4.83 -8.17 -2.62
N TRP A 223 5.93 -7.49 -2.34
CA TRP A 223 6.84 -7.73 -1.22
C TRP A 223 6.80 -6.52 -0.30
N PHE A 224 6.63 -6.73 1.00
CA PHE A 224 6.41 -5.65 1.95
C PHE A 224 6.88 -5.99 3.36
N VAL A 225 7.12 -4.94 4.13
CA VAL A 225 7.22 -4.96 5.58
C VAL A 225 6.16 -4.01 6.11
N PHE A 226 5.03 -4.56 6.54
CA PHE A 226 3.93 -3.80 7.13
C PHE A 226 4.18 -3.60 8.62
N VAL A 227 3.96 -2.36 9.07
CA VAL A 227 4.01 -1.94 10.48
C VAL A 227 2.64 -1.40 10.84
N LEU A 228 1.91 -2.17 11.63
CA LEU A 228 0.58 -1.84 12.10
C LEU A 228 0.61 -1.41 13.56
N ALA A 229 -0.28 -0.49 13.91
CA ALA A 229 -0.51 -0.05 15.28
C ALA A 229 -2.01 0.11 15.54
N SER A 230 -2.45 -0.18 16.77
CA SER A 230 -3.80 0.07 17.24
C SER A 230 -3.84 1.24 18.24
N ALA A 231 -5.00 1.88 18.39
CA ALA A 231 -5.24 2.89 19.40
C ALA A 231 -5.13 2.32 20.84
N ASP A 232 -5.32 1.01 21.01
CA ASP A 232 -5.27 0.32 22.29
C ASP A 232 -3.86 -0.11 22.72
N GLY A 233 -2.83 0.20 21.93
CA GLY A 233 -1.44 -0.07 22.31
C GLY A 233 -0.77 -1.25 21.61
N GLU A 234 -1.47 -1.95 20.72
CA GLU A 234 -0.89 -3.10 20.02
C GLU A 234 -0.05 -2.65 18.83
N ILE A 235 1.14 -3.24 18.67
CA ILE A 235 2.00 -3.04 17.51
C ILE A 235 2.34 -4.38 16.87
N VAL A 236 2.26 -4.46 15.54
CA VAL A 236 2.48 -5.69 14.78
C VAL A 236 3.34 -5.41 13.57
N LYS A 237 4.33 -6.27 13.32
CA LYS A 237 5.08 -6.28 12.07
C LYS A 237 4.76 -7.55 11.27
N ILE A 238 4.42 -7.36 10.00
CA ILE A 238 4.22 -8.46 9.05
C ILE A 238 5.21 -8.27 7.90
N GLU A 239 6.15 -9.21 7.79
CA GLU A 239 7.08 -9.31 6.66
C GLU A 239 6.50 -10.30 5.65
N GLY A 240 6.30 -9.86 4.41
CA GLY A 240 5.58 -10.61 3.41
C GLY A 240 6.24 -10.58 2.03
N CYS A 241 6.25 -11.74 1.39
CA CYS A 241 6.43 -11.90 -0.05
C CYS A 241 5.28 -12.77 -0.59
N PRO A 242 5.17 -12.99 -1.91
CA PRO A 242 4.05 -13.75 -2.48
C PRO A 242 4.00 -15.22 -2.06
N TYR A 243 5.05 -15.73 -1.43
CA TYR A 243 5.21 -17.14 -1.05
C TYR A 243 5.06 -17.37 0.46
N LEU A 244 5.40 -16.36 1.27
CA LEU A 244 5.45 -16.48 2.72
C LEU A 244 5.15 -15.13 3.37
N LYS A 245 4.35 -15.16 4.43
CA LYS A 245 4.22 -14.05 5.38
C LYS A 245 4.60 -14.50 6.77
N VAL A 246 5.30 -13.65 7.49
CA VAL A 246 5.71 -13.87 8.87
C VAL A 246 5.26 -12.69 9.71
N ILE A 247 4.47 -13.00 10.73
CA ILE A 247 3.97 -12.04 11.70
C ILE A 247 4.82 -12.08 12.96
N THR A 248 5.07 -10.90 13.54
CA THR A 248 5.74 -10.73 14.83
C THR A 248 4.97 -9.72 15.66
N TYR A 249 5.00 -9.90 16.99
CA TYR A 249 4.34 -9.05 17.99
C TYR A 249 5.39 -8.44 18.93
N PRO A 250 6.14 -7.41 18.50
CA PRO A 250 7.11 -6.73 19.37
C PRO A 250 6.41 -6.03 20.53
N LYS A 251 7.04 -6.03 21.72
CA LYS A 251 6.45 -5.42 22.94
C LYS A 251 6.79 -3.95 23.13
N SER A 252 7.91 -3.50 22.56
CA SER A 252 8.47 -2.16 22.80
C SER A 252 8.36 -1.27 21.56
N PHE A 253 9.06 -1.64 20.49
CA PHE A 253 9.06 -0.87 19.26
C PHE A 253 9.30 -1.74 18.03
N ILE A 254 9.02 -1.17 16.87
CA ILE A 254 9.24 -1.76 15.54
C ILE A 254 10.04 -0.74 14.74
N VAL A 255 11.12 -1.16 14.10
CA VAL A 255 11.83 -0.37 13.09
C VAL A 255 11.96 -1.22 11.84
N ALA A 256 11.33 -0.81 10.75
CA ALA A 256 11.52 -1.38 9.43
C ALA A 256 12.19 -0.33 8.55
N ALA A 257 13.30 -0.67 7.92
CA ALA A 257 14.04 0.27 7.07
C ALA A 257 14.61 -0.46 5.86
N HIS A 258 14.65 0.25 4.73
CA HIS A 258 15.38 -0.17 3.52
C HIS A 258 14.89 -1.48 2.91
N GLY A 259 13.67 -1.87 3.25
CA GLY A 259 13.04 -3.11 2.82
C GLY A 259 13.81 -4.38 3.14
N VAL A 260 14.59 -4.34 4.21
CA VAL A 260 15.30 -5.51 4.73
C VAL A 260 14.33 -6.31 5.59
N PHE A 261 14.11 -7.57 5.25
CA PHE A 261 13.46 -8.50 6.16
C PHE A 261 14.37 -8.79 7.35
N GLN A 262 13.82 -8.73 8.55
CA GLN A 262 14.55 -8.88 9.80
C GLN A 262 14.23 -10.20 10.50
N THR A 263 13.14 -10.88 10.14
CA THR A 263 12.75 -12.14 10.78
C THR A 263 13.49 -13.32 10.16
N ASP A 264 14.10 -14.15 11.00
CA ASP A 264 14.91 -15.29 10.53
C ASP A 264 14.11 -16.24 9.62
N LYS A 265 12.84 -16.50 9.96
CA LYS A 265 11.98 -17.41 9.18
C LYS A 265 11.85 -17.01 7.70
N ILE A 266 11.64 -15.72 7.40
CA ILE A 266 11.51 -15.27 6.00
C ILE A 266 12.89 -15.16 5.33
N ARG A 267 13.93 -14.79 6.10
CA ARG A 267 15.30 -14.73 5.57
C ARG A 267 15.81 -16.10 5.16
N SER A 268 15.72 -17.10 6.04
CA SER A 268 16.11 -18.48 5.75
C SER A 268 15.26 -19.15 4.67
N PHE A 269 14.03 -18.68 4.43
CA PHE A 269 13.20 -19.17 3.32
C PHE A 269 13.66 -18.64 1.95
N LEU A 270 14.36 -17.50 1.92
CA LEU A 270 14.75 -16.79 0.70
C LEU A 270 16.24 -16.90 0.34
N GLU A 271 17.06 -17.38 1.29
CA GLU A 271 18.46 -17.79 1.09
C GLU A 271 18.55 -19.11 0.32
#